data_AF-A0A932CRP5-F1
#
_entry.id   AF-A0A932CRP5-F1
#
_cell.length_a   1.000
_cell.length_b   1.000
_cell.length_c   1.000
_cell.angle_alpha   90.00
_cell.angle_beta   90.00
_cell.angle_gamma   90.00
#
_symmetry.space_group_name_H-M   'P 1'
#
loop_
_entity.id
_entity.type
_entity.pdbx_description
1 polymer ?
#
loop_
_entity_poly.entity_id
_entity_poly.type
_entity_poly.pdbx_seq_one_letter_code
_entity_poly.pdbx_strand_id
1 'polypeptide(L)'
;MAYCHTNLLIEPDGRVSPCAFLVNFTAGNIFQQSLAEIVEQHRVELLLFHDVKGYCGESCENRDVCYGCRANAYHYLGDITASDPKCYMNPEAREYYFS
;
A
#
# COMPACT_ATOMS: atom_id res chain seq x y z
N MET A 1 -9.63 -0.67 10.16
CA MET A 1 -9.71 -1.44 8.90
C MET A 1 -8.64 -0.87 7.97
N ALA A 2 -7.73 -1.71 7.44
CA ALA A 2 -6.73 -1.23 6.50
C ALA A 2 -7.31 -1.26 5.09
N TYR A 3 -7.29 -0.11 4.43
CA TYR A 3 -7.93 0.13 3.14
C TYR A 3 -7.04 -0.21 1.93
N CYS A 4 -5.85 -0.79 2.16
CA CYS A 4 -4.82 -0.88 1.12
C CYS A 4 -5.16 -1.87 0.00
N HIS A 5 -6.03 -2.87 0.22
CA HIS A 5 -6.31 -3.91 -0.79
C HIS A 5 -7.68 -3.76 -1.48
N THR A 6 -8.44 -2.71 -1.17
CA THR A 6 -9.83 -2.58 -1.65
C THR A 6 -10.08 -1.34 -2.51
N ASN A 7 -9.09 -0.47 -2.62
CA ASN A 7 -9.28 0.87 -3.17
C ASN A 7 -8.37 1.09 -4.38
N LEU A 8 -8.90 1.84 -5.34
CA LEU A 8 -8.18 2.38 -6.48
C LEU A 8 -8.34 3.89 -6.44
N LEU A 9 -7.27 4.61 -6.70
CA LEU A 9 -7.30 6.06 -6.90
C LEU A 9 -7.20 6.37 -8.38
N ILE A 10 -8.04 7.30 -8.85
CA ILE A 10 -7.93 7.91 -10.17
C ILE A 10 -7.76 9.42 -9.97
N GLU A 11 -6.66 9.97 -10.45
CA GLU A 11 -6.35 11.40 -10.39
C GLU A 11 -7.04 12.18 -11.53
N PRO A 12 -7.20 13.52 -11.42
CA PRO A 12 -7.83 14.34 -12.47
C PRO A 12 -7.12 14.29 -13.84
N ASP A 13 -5.82 13.98 -13.86
CA ASP A 13 -5.04 13.76 -15.08
C ASP A 13 -5.18 12.34 -15.65
N GLY A 14 -6.03 11.52 -15.03
CA GLY A 14 -6.37 10.17 -15.46
C GLY A 14 -5.46 9.07 -14.93
N ARG A 15 -4.39 9.39 -14.17
CA ARG A 15 -3.51 8.37 -13.60
C ARG A 15 -4.24 7.48 -12.60
N VAL A 16 -3.95 6.18 -12.65
CA VAL A 16 -4.51 5.16 -11.76
C VAL A 16 -3.42 4.64 -10.83
N SER A 17 -3.69 4.64 -9.53
CA SER A 17 -2.76 4.19 -8.48
C SER A 17 -3.48 3.41 -7.37
N PRO A 18 -2.78 2.59 -6.58
CA PRO A 18 -3.40 1.80 -5.50
C PRO A 18 -3.78 2.64 -4.27
N CYS A 19 -3.13 3.81 -4.09
CA CYS A 19 -3.31 4.63 -2.91
C CYS A 19 -2.90 6.07 -3.20
N ALA A 20 -3.62 7.04 -2.62
CA ALA A 20 -3.30 8.46 -2.71
C ALA A 20 -1.93 8.84 -2.15
N PHE A 21 -1.38 8.02 -1.26
CA PHE A 21 -0.05 8.25 -0.70
C PHE A 21 1.05 7.51 -1.46
N LEU A 22 0.72 6.64 -2.43
CA LEU A 22 1.69 5.93 -3.27
C LEU A 22 1.76 6.56 -4.67
N VAL A 23 1.95 7.88 -4.74
CA VAL A 23 1.91 8.65 -6.01
C VAL A 23 2.95 8.21 -7.04
N ASN A 24 4.05 7.59 -6.59
CA ASN A 24 5.09 7.04 -7.48
C ASN A 24 4.68 5.71 -8.12
N PHE A 25 3.61 5.08 -7.64
CA PHE A 25 3.07 3.84 -8.19
C PHE A 25 1.87 4.14 -9.08
N THR A 26 2.14 4.40 -10.36
CA THR A 26 1.10 4.56 -11.39
C THR A 26 0.99 3.27 -12.19
N ALA A 27 -0.19 2.66 -12.20
CA ALA A 27 -0.50 1.47 -12.99
C ALA A 27 -0.93 1.81 -14.42
N GLY A 28 -1.42 3.02 -14.68
CA GLY A 28 -1.83 3.41 -16.03
C GLY A 28 -2.56 4.74 -16.06
N ASN A 29 -3.13 5.08 -17.21
CA ASN A 29 -3.93 6.28 -17.40
C ASN A 29 -5.23 5.98 -18.16
N ILE A 30 -6.38 6.37 -17.60
CA ILE A 30 -7.71 6.09 -18.16
C ILE A 30 -7.98 6.80 -19.50
N PHE A 31 -7.19 7.82 -19.84
CA PHE A 31 -7.26 8.50 -21.13
C PHE A 31 -6.48 7.77 -22.24
N GLN A 32 -5.70 6.74 -21.89
CA GLN A 32 -4.92 5.93 -22.83
C GLN A 32 -5.45 4.51 -22.99
N GLN A 33 -6.01 3.94 -21.93
CA GLN A 33 -6.54 2.57 -21.88
C GLN A 33 -7.74 2.51 -20.91
N SER A 34 -8.63 1.53 -21.07
CA SER A 34 -9.79 1.40 -20.19
C SER A 34 -9.37 1.01 -18.77
N LEU A 35 -10.16 1.41 -17.77
CA LEU A 35 -9.89 1.04 -16.37
C LEU A 35 -9.83 -0.49 -16.18
N ALA A 36 -10.68 -1.24 -16.90
CA ALA A 36 -10.69 -2.70 -16.83
C ALA A 36 -9.37 -3.32 -17.33
N GLU A 37 -8.81 -2.79 -18.43
CA GLU A 37 -7.51 -3.23 -18.95
C GLU A 37 -6.37 -2.91 -17.97
N ILE A 38 -6.37 -1.68 -17.42
CA ILE A 38 -5.38 -1.28 -16.40
C ILE A 38 -5.43 -2.23 -15.20
N VAL A 39 -6.63 -2.49 -14.68
CA VAL A 39 -6.82 -3.35 -13.50
C VAL A 39 -6.43 -4.78 -13.79
N GLU A 40 -6.75 -5.32 -14.97
CA GLU A 40 -6.39 -6.70 -15.31
C GLU A 40 -4.87 -6.86 -15.49
N GLN A 41 -4.21 -5.90 -16.13
CA GLN A 41 -2.77 -5.93 -16.37
C GLN A 41 -1.95 -5.71 -15.09
N HIS A 42 -2.44 -4.87 -14.17
CA HIS A 42 -1.71 -4.44 -12.98
C HIS A 42 -2.38 -4.87 -11.68
N ARG A 43 -3.17 -5.94 -11.71
CA ARG A 43 -3.99 -6.41 -10.57
C ARG A 43 -3.16 -6.61 -9.31
N VAL A 44 -1.97 -7.20 -9.44
CA VAL A 44 -1.11 -7.56 -8.31
C VAL A 44 -0.55 -6.30 -7.66
N GLU A 45 -0.04 -5.36 -8.46
CA GLU A 45 0.50 -4.08 -8.00
C GLU A 45 -0.60 -3.21 -7.39
N LEU A 46 -1.80 -3.22 -7.98
CA LEU A 46 -2.93 -2.41 -7.53
C LEU A 46 -3.56 -2.92 -6.23
N LEU A 47 -3.57 -4.24 -6.02
CA LEU A 47 -4.03 -4.82 -4.77
C LEU A 47 -3.00 -4.67 -3.64
N LEU A 48 -1.77 -4.24 -3.97
CA LEU A 48 -0.64 -4.23 -3.04
C LEU A 48 -0.47 -5.59 -2.34
N PHE A 49 -0.76 -6.67 -3.07
CA PHE A 49 -0.77 -8.03 -2.55
C PHE A 49 0.68 -8.47 -2.36
N HIS A 50 1.19 -8.24 -1.16
CA HIS A 50 2.57 -8.52 -0.81
C HIS A 50 2.63 -9.34 0.48
N ASP A 51 3.56 -10.28 0.52
CA ASP A 51 3.99 -10.93 1.75
C ASP A 51 4.63 -9.87 2.64
N VAL A 52 3.83 -9.29 3.54
CA VAL A 52 4.32 -8.32 4.51
C VAL A 52 5.32 -9.02 5.43
N LYS A 53 6.47 -8.40 5.65
CA LYS A 53 7.55 -8.91 6.49
C LYS A 53 7.47 -8.35 7.90
N GLY A 54 8.15 -9.01 8.84
CA GLY A 54 8.32 -8.53 10.21
C GLY A 54 7.01 -8.59 11.00
N TYR A 55 6.86 -7.72 12.01
CA TYR A 55 5.75 -7.77 12.96
C TYR A 55 4.36 -7.89 12.30
N CYS A 56 4.05 -7.05 11.31
CA CYS A 56 2.76 -7.04 10.64
C CYS A 56 2.44 -8.31 9.84
N GLY A 57 3.45 -9.05 9.38
CA GLY A 57 3.27 -10.31 8.65
C GLY A 57 3.39 -11.56 9.51
N GLU A 58 4.14 -11.50 10.61
CA GLU A 58 4.52 -12.69 11.36
C GLU A 58 3.78 -12.80 12.69
N SER A 59 3.71 -11.71 13.46
CA SER A 59 3.35 -11.76 14.90
C SER A 59 2.14 -10.91 15.29
N CYS A 60 1.67 -10.01 14.42
CA CYS A 60 0.51 -9.17 14.69
C CYS A 60 -0.78 -10.00 14.70
N GLU A 61 -1.61 -9.83 15.72
CA GLU A 61 -2.92 -10.50 15.85
C GLU A 61 -3.88 -10.14 14.69
N ASN A 62 -3.69 -8.98 14.08
CA ASN A 62 -4.52 -8.46 12.99
C ASN A 62 -3.91 -8.71 11.60
N ARG A 63 -2.86 -9.54 11.49
CA ARG A 63 -2.08 -9.71 10.25
C ARG A 63 -2.93 -10.11 9.05
N ASP A 64 -3.95 -10.96 9.23
CA ASP A 64 -4.73 -11.53 8.13
C ASP A 64 -5.73 -10.54 7.51
N VAL A 65 -5.89 -9.34 8.09
CA VAL A 65 -6.86 -8.34 7.64
C VAL A 65 -6.24 -6.95 7.49
N CYS A 66 -5.34 -6.57 8.40
CA CYS A 66 -4.80 -5.21 8.45
C CYS A 66 -3.58 -5.06 7.55
N TYR A 67 -2.60 -5.94 7.70
CA TYR A 67 -1.31 -5.89 7.00
C TYR A 67 -0.48 -4.60 7.22
N GLY A 68 -1.02 -3.50 7.77
CA GLY A 68 -0.33 -2.21 7.94
C GLY A 68 -0.43 -1.28 6.71
N CYS A 69 -0.09 0.00 6.87
CA CYS A 69 -0.07 0.97 5.77
C CYS A 69 1.16 0.77 4.87
N ARG A 70 0.93 0.36 3.62
CA ARG A 70 1.98 0.19 2.60
C ARG A 70 2.67 1.50 2.23
N ALA A 71 1.93 2.62 2.24
CA ALA A 71 2.49 3.93 1.99
C ALA A 71 3.50 4.36 3.07
N ASN A 72 3.22 4.09 4.35
CA ASN A 72 4.17 4.38 5.42
C ASN A 72 5.40 3.49 5.31
N ALA A 73 5.22 2.19 5.08
CA ALA A 73 6.34 1.26 4.90
C ALA A 73 7.27 1.75 3.79
N TYR A 74 6.72 2.11 2.62
CA TYR A 74 7.52 2.63 1.51
C TYR A 74 8.17 4.00 1.81
N HIS A 75 7.42 4.98 2.34
CA HIS A 75 7.95 6.34 2.53
C HIS A 75 9.03 6.44 3.61
N TYR A 76 8.91 5.67 4.69
CA TYR A 76 9.84 5.77 5.82
C TYR A 76 10.96 4.73 5.74
N LEU A 77 10.70 3.55 5.17
CA LEU A 77 11.66 2.44 5.16
C LEU A 77 12.20 2.14 3.76
N GLY A 78 11.61 2.72 2.70
CA GLY A 78 11.97 2.39 1.32
C GLY A 78 11.55 0.99 0.87
N ASP A 79 10.85 0.23 1.71
CA ASP A 79 10.39 -1.14 1.43
C ASP A 79 8.87 -1.22 1.65
N ILE A 80 8.12 -1.39 0.56
CA ILE A 80 6.66 -1.50 0.59
C ILE A 80 6.17 -2.77 1.32
N THR A 81 7.03 -3.79 1.42
CA THR A 81 6.75 -5.06 2.10
C THR A 81 7.05 -5.01 3.59
N ALA A 82 7.68 -3.95 4.09
CA ALA A 82 7.98 -3.83 5.50
C ALA A 82 6.72 -3.63 6.36
N SER A 83 6.86 -3.93 7.64
CA SER A 83 5.86 -3.61 8.66
C SER A 83 5.64 -2.10 8.75
N ASP A 84 4.40 -1.68 8.98
CA ASP A 84 4.06 -0.26 9.07
C ASP A 84 4.78 0.39 10.27
N PRO A 85 5.73 1.30 10.03
CA PRO A 85 6.54 1.90 11.08
C PRO A 85 5.78 2.93 11.92
N LYS A 86 4.53 3.27 11.55
CA LYS A 86 3.67 4.17 12.33
C LYS A 86 2.47 3.44 12.96
N CYS A 87 2.46 2.11 12.94
CA CYS A 87 1.43 1.30 13.59
C CYS A 87 1.67 1.17 15.10
N TYR A 88 0.65 1.44 15.92
CA TYR A 88 0.82 1.55 17.38
C TYR A 88 0.99 0.21 18.07
N MET A 89 0.57 -0.85 17.37
CA MET A 89 0.81 -2.23 17.75
C MET A 89 2.20 -2.71 17.33
N ASN A 90 2.86 -2.03 16.37
CA ASN A 90 4.18 -2.44 15.92
C ASN A 90 5.23 -2.02 16.97
N PRO A 91 5.87 -2.96 17.70
CA PRO A 91 6.84 -2.62 18.74
C PRO A 91 8.11 -1.95 18.19
N GLU A 92 8.36 -2.08 16.89
CA GLU A 92 9.49 -1.50 16.17
C GLU A 92 9.21 -0.06 15.69
N ALA A 93 7.97 0.45 15.82
CA ALA A 93 7.53 1.75 15.33
C ALA A 93 8.13 2.98 16.04
N ARG A 94 9.03 2.79 17.01
CA ARG A 94 9.41 3.82 17.98
C ARG A 94 10.01 5.10 17.42
N GLU A 95 10.75 5.01 16.31
CA GLU A 95 11.47 6.18 15.76
C GLU A 95 10.57 7.08 14.88
N TYR A 96 9.59 6.49 14.19
CA TYR A 96 8.84 7.18 13.13
C TYR A 96 7.55 7.86 13.60
N TYR A 97 7.22 7.73 14.89
CA TYR A 97 6.01 8.33 15.46
C TYR A 97 6.04 9.85 15.52
N PHE A 98 7.23 10.40 15.75
CA PHE A 98 7.44 11.83 15.97
C PHE A 98 8.12 12.54 14.79
N SER A 99 8.45 11.80 13.73
CA SER A 99 8.83 12.31 12.41
C SER A 99 7.59 12.51 11.54
#